data_AF-A0A4P1KFL9-F1
#
_entry.id   AF-A0A4P1KFL9-F1
#
_cell.length_a   1.000
_cell.length_b   1.000
_cell.length_c   1.000
_cell.angle_alpha   90.00
_cell.angle_beta   90.00
_cell.angle_gamma   90.00
#
_symmetry.space_group_name_H-M   'P 1'
#
loop_
_entity.id
_entity.type
_entity.pdbx_description
1 polymer ?
#
loop_
_entity_poly.entity_id
_entity_poly.type
_entity_poly.pdbx_seq_one_letter_code
_entity_poly.pdbx_strand_id
1 'polypeptide(L)'
;MAASAPAASTDAFSLHGFITHLVPTSIFDAMAKNEILQIVVFSVFVGTAVAALDDKAPAVLHLVEQAASIMLKVTEFVMKLAPFAIFAALASTIATQGLEMLGTYAKFVLGFYGSMGVLWGLLFLAGAVVLGKRVIPLFREIRTPTLLAFSTASSEAAYPRILEALPKVGVRRRIVSFVLPLGYSFNLDGSMLYCTFGTMFIMQAHGVQLSLSQQIFMLLLLMVTSKGIAGIPRASLVVIMATLTYFGLPEAWIAIVLGVDHLLDMGRSATNVVGNSVAAAVVAKWEGELDDMPVDGADGAERPATA
;
A
#
# COMPACT_ATOMS: atom_id res chain seq x y z
N MET A 1 -12.47 -34.00 8.76
CA MET A 1 -12.16 -33.58 10.14
C MET A 1 -11.58 -32.19 10.06
N ALA A 2 -12.32 -31.17 10.51
CA ALA A 2 -11.82 -29.81 10.56
C ALA A 2 -10.71 -29.74 11.62
N ALA A 3 -9.46 -29.63 11.19
CA ALA A 3 -8.36 -29.36 12.09
C ALA A 3 -8.63 -27.98 12.70
N SER A 4 -8.80 -27.93 14.02
CA SER A 4 -8.84 -26.68 14.77
C SER A 4 -7.57 -25.89 14.41
N ALA A 5 -7.74 -24.72 13.79
CA ALA A 5 -6.65 -23.77 13.61
C ALA A 5 -5.93 -23.59 14.96
N PRO A 6 -4.59 -23.50 14.99
CA PRO A 6 -3.88 -23.26 16.23
C PRO A 6 -4.51 -22.04 16.90
N ALA A 7 -4.92 -22.18 18.16
CA ALA A 7 -5.39 -21.05 18.93
C ALA A 7 -4.21 -20.08 19.03
N ALA A 8 -4.21 -19.06 18.19
CA ALA A 8 -3.24 -17.98 18.24
C ALA A 8 -3.22 -17.47 19.70
N SER A 9 -2.04 -17.50 20.32
CA SER A 9 -1.87 -17.32 21.76
C SER A 9 -2.58 -16.05 22.24
N THR A 10 -3.47 -16.20 23.21
CA THR A 10 -4.31 -15.12 23.74
C THR A 10 -3.50 -13.95 24.31
N ASP A 11 -2.24 -14.18 24.69
CA ASP A 11 -1.34 -13.13 25.20
C ASP A 11 -0.91 -12.12 24.12
N ALA A 12 -0.74 -12.56 22.88
CA ALA A 12 -0.42 -11.69 21.74
C ALA A 12 -1.57 -10.73 21.38
N PHE A 13 -2.81 -11.08 21.77
CA PHE A 13 -4.01 -10.26 21.54
C PHE A 13 -4.36 -9.34 22.72
N SER A 14 -3.58 -9.34 23.80
CA SER A 14 -3.74 -8.36 24.87
C SER A 14 -3.10 -7.03 24.49
N LEU A 15 -3.72 -5.90 24.85
CA LEU A 15 -3.13 -4.56 24.61
C LEU A 15 -1.74 -4.44 25.24
N HIS A 16 -1.56 -5.06 26.42
CA HIS A 16 -0.26 -5.16 27.09
C HIS A 16 0.75 -5.93 26.24
N GLY A 17 0.40 -7.15 25.80
CA GLY A 17 1.24 -7.98 24.93
C GLY A 17 1.63 -7.27 23.64
N PHE A 18 0.68 -6.59 23.00
CA PHE A 18 0.93 -5.77 21.81
C PHE A 18 1.94 -4.66 22.09
N ILE A 19 1.73 -3.84 23.14
CA ILE A 19 2.64 -2.74 23.50
C ILE A 19 4.04 -3.27 23.83
N THR A 20 4.14 -4.35 24.60
CA THR A 20 5.44 -4.95 24.93
C THR A 20 6.14 -5.55 23.71
N HIS A 21 5.38 -6.03 22.72
CA HIS A 21 5.92 -6.60 21.48
C HIS A 21 6.34 -5.54 20.47
N LEU A 22 5.96 -4.26 20.63
CA LEU A 22 6.37 -3.17 19.74
C LEU A 22 7.87 -2.89 19.81
N VAL A 23 8.47 -3.04 20.99
CA VAL A 23 9.88 -2.71 21.22
C VAL A 23 10.73 -3.98 21.10
N PRO A 24 11.57 -4.12 20.07
CA PRO A 24 12.43 -5.29 19.95
C PRO A 24 13.43 -5.34 21.11
N THR A 25 13.68 -6.53 21.65
CA THR A 25 14.82 -6.75 22.56
C THR A 25 16.15 -6.59 21.83
N SER A 26 16.18 -6.90 20.54
CA SER A 26 17.31 -6.71 19.62
C SER A 26 16.80 -6.48 18.21
N ILE A 27 17.26 -5.42 17.55
CA ILE A 27 16.90 -5.16 16.14
C ILE A 27 17.42 -6.25 15.21
N PHE A 28 18.58 -6.85 15.52
CA PHE A 28 19.15 -7.92 14.72
C PHE A 28 18.31 -9.20 14.80
N ASP A 29 17.77 -9.50 15.98
CA ASP A 29 16.87 -10.65 16.16
C ASP A 29 15.53 -10.41 15.44
N ALA A 30 14.99 -9.20 15.56
CA ALA A 30 13.77 -8.82 14.85
C ALA A 30 13.91 -8.93 13.33
N MET A 31 15.03 -8.47 12.77
CA MET A 31 15.35 -8.63 11.35
C MET A 31 15.53 -10.10 10.95
N ALA A 32 16.21 -10.90 11.79
CA ALA A 32 16.44 -12.33 11.50
C ALA A 32 15.14 -13.16 11.52
N LYS A 33 14.18 -12.77 12.36
CA LYS A 33 12.89 -13.47 12.53
C LYS A 33 11.76 -12.87 11.69
N ASN A 34 12.03 -11.87 10.86
CA ASN A 34 11.03 -11.15 10.05
C ASN A 34 9.91 -10.51 10.90
N GLU A 35 10.24 -9.98 12.08
CA GLU A 35 9.31 -9.27 12.97
C GLU A 35 9.03 -7.84 12.46
N ILE A 36 8.20 -7.73 11.40
CA ILE A 36 7.96 -6.47 10.68
C ILE A 36 7.52 -5.34 11.62
N LEU A 37 6.60 -5.63 12.55
CA LEU A 37 6.08 -4.62 13.46
C LEU A 37 7.20 -3.94 14.27
N GLN A 38 8.12 -4.73 14.82
CA GLN A 38 9.27 -4.24 15.58
C GLN A 38 10.26 -3.45 14.71
N ILE A 39 10.51 -3.94 13.49
CA ILE A 39 11.39 -3.29 12.52
C ILE A 39 10.84 -1.91 12.13
N VAL A 40 9.53 -1.80 11.88
CA VAL A 40 8.86 -0.52 11.54
C VAL A 40 8.95 0.46 12.70
N VAL A 41 8.61 0.04 13.92
CA VAL A 41 8.68 0.90 15.11
C VAL A 41 10.10 1.45 15.30
N PHE A 42 11.11 0.57 15.26
CA PHE A 42 12.51 0.97 15.35
C PHE A 42 12.90 1.97 14.26
N SER A 43 12.51 1.70 13.01
CA SER A 43 12.83 2.56 11.86
C SER A 43 12.24 3.97 11.99
N VAL A 44 11.04 4.11 12.57
CA VAL A 44 10.41 5.42 12.83
C VAL A 44 11.21 6.21 13.87
N PHE A 45 11.62 5.57 14.98
CA PHE A 45 12.44 6.23 16.01
C PHE A 45 13.79 6.66 15.45
N VAL A 46 14.50 5.78 14.74
CA VAL A 46 15.80 6.09 14.13
C VAL A 46 15.66 7.17 13.06
N GLY A 47 14.68 7.06 12.17
CA GLY A 47 14.43 8.06 11.13
C GLY A 47 14.14 9.45 11.72
N THR A 48 13.36 9.50 12.79
CA THR A 48 13.04 10.75 13.49
C THR A 48 14.27 11.32 14.21
N ALA A 49 15.10 10.48 14.84
CA ALA A 49 16.34 10.91 15.47
C ALA A 49 17.34 11.46 14.44
N VAL A 50 17.48 10.81 13.27
CA VAL A 50 18.33 11.31 12.17
C VAL A 50 17.84 12.66 11.67
N ALA A 51 16.52 12.82 11.48
CA ALA A 51 15.93 14.09 11.06
C ALA A 51 16.13 15.21 12.10
N ALA A 52 16.05 14.90 13.40
CA ALA A 52 16.22 15.87 14.48
C ALA A 52 17.68 16.30 14.73
N LEU A 53 18.65 15.64 14.11
CA LEU A 53 20.08 15.92 14.30
C LEU A 53 20.62 17.01 13.36
N ASP A 54 19.78 17.64 12.51
CA ASP A 54 20.11 18.79 11.64
C ASP A 54 21.48 18.65 10.92
N ASP A 55 21.53 17.84 9.85
CA ASP A 55 22.70 17.58 8.98
C ASP A 55 23.96 17.05 9.68
N LYS A 56 23.88 16.61 10.94
CA LYS A 56 25.02 15.99 11.63
C LYS A 56 25.27 14.53 11.24
N ALA A 57 24.35 13.88 10.51
CA ALA A 57 24.45 12.47 10.12
C ALA A 57 24.09 12.17 8.64
N PRO A 58 24.59 12.94 7.65
CA PRO A 58 24.17 12.79 6.25
C PRO A 58 24.60 11.45 5.64
N ALA A 59 25.73 10.90 6.10
CA ALA A 59 26.22 9.61 5.63
C ALA A 59 25.29 8.45 5.99
N VAL A 60 24.64 8.50 7.17
CA VAL A 60 23.69 7.47 7.61
C VAL A 60 22.44 7.51 6.76
N LEU A 61 21.91 8.71 6.51
CA LEU A 61 20.75 8.90 5.66
C LEU A 61 21.01 8.40 4.23
N HIS A 62 22.12 8.83 3.62
CA HIS A 62 22.50 8.38 2.28
C HIS A 62 22.69 6.86 2.20
N LEU A 63 23.28 6.23 3.22
CA LEU A 63 23.45 4.79 3.26
C LEU A 63 22.09 4.06 3.22
N VAL A 64 21.12 4.53 4.00
CA VAL A 64 19.76 3.95 4.05
C VAL A 64 19.04 4.15 2.71
N GLU A 65 19.13 5.34 2.11
CA GLU A 65 18.52 5.63 0.79
C GLU A 65 19.13 4.75 -0.33
N GLN A 66 20.46 4.59 -0.32
CA GLN A 66 21.15 3.72 -1.25
C GLN A 66 20.77 2.25 -1.04
N ALA A 67 20.71 1.78 0.20
CA ALA A 67 20.29 0.42 0.53
C ALA A 67 18.85 0.15 0.04
N ALA A 68 17.92 1.07 0.27
CA ALA A 68 16.56 0.98 -0.24
C ALA A 68 16.55 0.88 -1.77
N SER A 69 17.29 1.76 -2.45
CA SER A 69 17.41 1.76 -3.92
C SER A 69 17.96 0.44 -4.48
N ILE A 70 18.95 -0.15 -3.81
CA ILE A 70 19.50 -1.46 -4.17
C ILE A 70 18.43 -2.55 -4.01
N MET A 71 17.68 -2.56 -2.90
CA MET A 71 16.62 -3.55 -2.68
C MET A 71 15.48 -3.45 -3.70
N LEU A 72 15.10 -2.23 -4.11
CA LEU A 72 14.15 -2.03 -5.21
C LEU A 72 14.68 -2.64 -6.51
N LYS A 73 15.98 -2.45 -6.82
CA LYS A 73 16.60 -3.01 -8.02
C LYS A 73 16.68 -4.53 -8.00
N VAL A 74 17.01 -5.12 -6.84
CA VAL A 74 16.97 -6.57 -6.65
C VAL A 74 15.56 -7.11 -6.90
N THR A 75 14.54 -6.43 -6.38
CA THR A 75 13.14 -6.82 -6.61
C THR A 75 12.79 -6.78 -8.09
N GLU A 76 13.26 -5.77 -8.84
CA GLU A 76 13.08 -5.70 -10.31
C GLU A 76 13.69 -6.93 -11.02
N PHE A 77 14.86 -7.41 -10.60
CA PHE A 77 15.45 -8.62 -11.18
C PHE A 77 14.61 -9.87 -10.91
N VAL A 78 14.11 -10.03 -9.68
CA VAL A 78 13.20 -11.14 -9.32
C VAL A 78 11.90 -11.05 -10.11
N MET A 79 11.38 -9.85 -10.33
CA MET A 79 10.17 -9.61 -11.12
C MET A 79 10.32 -9.98 -12.61
N LYS A 80 11.52 -10.19 -13.14
CA LYS A 80 11.68 -10.74 -14.50
C LYS A 80 11.32 -12.22 -14.58
N LEU A 81 11.49 -12.97 -13.49
CA LEU A 81 11.14 -14.39 -13.37
C LEU A 81 9.67 -14.60 -13.00
N ALA A 82 8.99 -13.52 -12.61
CA ALA A 82 7.59 -13.46 -12.26
C ALA A 82 6.62 -14.26 -13.16
N PRO A 83 6.69 -14.14 -14.51
CA PRO A 83 5.66 -14.75 -15.35
C PRO A 83 5.70 -16.28 -15.27
N PHE A 84 6.90 -16.86 -15.15
CA PHE A 84 7.10 -18.29 -14.99
C PHE A 84 6.60 -18.78 -13.62
N ALA A 85 6.88 -18.02 -12.55
CA ALA A 85 6.40 -18.35 -11.21
C ALA A 85 4.87 -18.32 -11.11
N ILE A 86 4.23 -17.29 -11.69
CA ILE A 86 2.75 -17.20 -11.76
C ILE A 86 2.18 -18.37 -12.56
N PHE A 87 2.75 -18.66 -13.74
CA PHE A 87 2.30 -19.77 -14.57
C PHE A 87 2.38 -21.09 -13.81
N ALA A 88 3.50 -21.37 -13.15
CA ALA A 88 3.68 -22.57 -12.33
C ALA A 88 2.68 -22.64 -11.17
N ALA A 89 2.45 -21.53 -10.47
CA ALA A 89 1.49 -21.45 -9.36
C ALA A 89 0.04 -21.67 -9.82
N LEU A 90 -0.38 -21.05 -10.92
CA LEU A 90 -1.69 -21.27 -11.54
C LEU A 90 -1.86 -22.71 -12.00
N ALA A 91 -0.88 -23.24 -12.73
CA ALA A 91 -0.91 -24.60 -13.24
C ALA A 91 -0.99 -25.61 -12.09
N SER A 92 -0.20 -25.44 -11.03
CA SER A 92 -0.23 -26.29 -9.84
C SER A 92 -1.57 -26.21 -9.11
N THR A 93 -2.13 -25.01 -8.94
CA THR A 93 -3.44 -24.85 -8.30
C THR A 93 -4.53 -25.54 -9.11
N ILE A 94 -4.59 -25.31 -10.43
CA ILE A 94 -5.60 -25.93 -11.29
C ILE A 94 -5.42 -27.47 -11.31
N ALA A 95 -4.19 -27.96 -11.33
CA ALA A 95 -3.91 -29.40 -11.31
C ALA A 95 -4.35 -30.09 -10.00
N THR A 96 -4.27 -29.38 -8.87
CA THR A 96 -4.58 -29.94 -7.53
C THR A 96 -6.00 -29.68 -7.06
N GLN A 97 -6.56 -28.51 -7.39
CA GLN A 97 -7.87 -28.04 -6.92
C GLN A 97 -8.95 -28.04 -8.03
N GLY A 98 -8.56 -28.33 -9.27
CA GLY A 98 -9.47 -28.39 -10.41
C GLY A 98 -9.92 -27.03 -10.93
N LEU A 99 -10.79 -27.05 -11.96
CA LEU A 99 -11.32 -25.85 -12.60
C LEU A 99 -12.32 -25.08 -11.73
N GLU A 100 -12.91 -25.71 -10.71
CA GLU A 100 -13.81 -25.05 -9.77
C GLU A 100 -13.13 -23.87 -9.07
N MET A 101 -11.81 -23.99 -8.85
CA MET A 101 -11.01 -22.93 -8.24
C MET A 101 -11.02 -21.62 -9.05
N LEU A 102 -11.22 -21.68 -10.36
CA LEU A 102 -11.38 -20.47 -11.18
C LEU A 102 -12.61 -19.66 -10.77
N GLY A 103 -13.71 -20.31 -10.36
CA GLY A 103 -14.89 -19.64 -9.84
C GLY A 103 -14.62 -18.91 -8.52
N THR A 104 -13.83 -19.54 -7.64
CA THR A 104 -13.38 -18.92 -6.38
C THR A 104 -12.46 -17.73 -6.63
N TYR A 105 -11.51 -17.84 -7.57
CA TYR A 105 -10.69 -16.71 -7.99
C TYR A 105 -11.50 -15.59 -8.61
N ALA A 106 -12.49 -15.90 -9.45
CA ALA A 106 -13.38 -14.88 -10.01
C ALA A 106 -14.14 -14.13 -8.91
N LYS A 107 -14.71 -14.84 -7.92
CA LYS A 107 -15.37 -14.23 -6.76
C LYS A 107 -14.41 -13.34 -5.96
N PHE A 108 -13.19 -13.81 -5.73
CA PHE A 108 -12.17 -13.08 -4.99
C PHE A 108 -11.76 -11.78 -5.72
N VAL A 109 -11.45 -11.87 -7.01
CA VAL A 109 -11.11 -10.72 -7.85
C VAL A 109 -12.27 -9.73 -7.92
N LEU A 110 -13.50 -10.19 -8.19
CA LEU A 110 -14.67 -9.33 -8.26
C LEU A 110 -14.96 -8.65 -6.91
N GLY A 111 -14.83 -9.37 -5.81
CA GLY A 111 -14.99 -8.82 -4.46
C GLY A 111 -13.93 -7.77 -4.14
N PHE A 112 -12.68 -8.01 -4.54
CA PHE A 112 -11.58 -7.06 -4.37
C PHE A 112 -11.81 -5.77 -5.17
N TYR A 113 -12.11 -5.88 -6.48
CA TYR A 113 -12.41 -4.73 -7.33
C TYR A 113 -13.69 -4.00 -6.91
N GLY A 114 -14.71 -4.73 -6.45
CA GLY A 114 -15.91 -4.15 -5.86
C GLY A 114 -15.60 -3.31 -4.63
N SER A 115 -14.75 -3.82 -3.73
CA SER A 115 -14.31 -3.10 -2.53
C SER A 115 -13.48 -1.86 -2.87
N MET A 116 -12.63 -1.93 -3.89
CA MET A 116 -11.94 -0.74 -4.42
C MET A 116 -12.93 0.28 -4.99
N GLY A 117 -13.94 -0.16 -5.74
CA GLY A 117 -14.98 0.71 -6.27
C GLY A 117 -15.75 1.45 -5.19
N VAL A 118 -16.09 0.74 -4.09
CA VAL A 118 -16.68 1.36 -2.89
C VAL A 118 -15.73 2.40 -2.30
N LEU A 119 -14.45 2.06 -2.11
CA LEU A 119 -13.45 3.00 -1.59
C LEU A 119 -13.32 4.24 -2.48
N TRP A 120 -13.25 4.08 -3.80
CA TRP A 120 -13.17 5.21 -4.74
C TRP A 120 -14.43 6.08 -4.69
N GLY A 121 -15.61 5.47 -4.54
CA GLY A 121 -16.86 6.20 -4.31
C GLY A 121 -16.84 7.01 -3.01
N LEU A 122 -16.32 6.43 -1.93
CA LEU A 122 -16.16 7.12 -0.64
C LEU A 122 -15.13 8.26 -0.73
N LEU A 123 -13.99 8.05 -1.39
CA LEU A 123 -12.98 9.08 -1.63
C LEU A 123 -13.53 10.20 -2.51
N PHE A 124 -14.33 9.87 -3.52
CA PHE A 124 -15.02 10.87 -4.34
C PHE A 124 -16.02 11.68 -3.50
N LEU A 125 -16.83 11.03 -2.66
CA LEU A 125 -17.79 11.71 -1.79
C LEU A 125 -17.09 12.60 -0.76
N ALA A 126 -16.06 12.10 -0.09
CA ALA A 126 -15.25 12.87 0.85
C ALA A 126 -14.58 14.06 0.16
N GLY A 127 -14.00 13.83 -1.03
CA GLY A 127 -13.47 14.87 -1.89
C GLY A 127 -14.54 15.88 -2.31
N ALA A 128 -15.76 15.47 -2.62
CA ALA A 128 -16.86 16.37 -2.97
C ALA A 128 -17.29 17.24 -1.78
N VAL A 129 -17.33 16.68 -0.57
CA VAL A 129 -17.65 17.42 0.65
C VAL A 129 -16.60 18.49 0.93
N VAL A 130 -15.31 18.13 0.80
CA VAL A 130 -14.23 19.08 1.09
C VAL A 130 -14.01 20.03 -0.09
N LEU A 131 -13.79 19.56 -1.30
CA LEU A 131 -13.41 20.35 -2.49
C LEU A 131 -14.60 20.94 -3.26
N GLY A 132 -15.83 20.49 -3.00
CA GLY A 132 -17.02 20.88 -3.77
C GLY A 132 -16.96 20.36 -5.20
N LYS A 133 -17.41 21.20 -6.16
CA LYS A 133 -17.43 20.84 -7.60
C LYS A 133 -16.04 20.55 -8.19
N ARG A 134 -14.95 20.97 -7.52
CA ARG A 134 -13.57 20.74 -7.95
C ARG A 134 -13.15 19.27 -7.89
N VAL A 135 -13.90 18.39 -7.21
CA VAL A 135 -13.62 16.95 -7.23
C VAL A 135 -13.77 16.34 -8.63
N ILE A 136 -14.66 16.89 -9.46
CA ILE A 136 -14.92 16.39 -10.82
C ILE A 136 -13.67 16.60 -11.72
N PRO A 137 -13.14 17.83 -11.86
CA PRO A 137 -11.91 18.03 -12.63
C PRO A 137 -10.72 17.30 -12.02
N LEU A 138 -10.63 17.16 -10.69
CA LEU A 138 -9.60 16.31 -10.06
C LEU A 138 -9.63 14.88 -10.60
N PHE A 139 -10.77 14.19 -10.52
CA PHE A 139 -10.91 12.82 -11.02
C PHE A 139 -10.72 12.71 -12.54
N ARG A 140 -11.04 13.78 -13.28
CA ARG A 140 -10.79 13.86 -14.73
C ARG A 140 -9.29 13.91 -15.04
N GLU A 141 -8.54 14.78 -14.35
CA GLU A 141 -7.10 14.97 -14.59
C GLU A 141 -6.28 13.75 -14.13
N ILE A 142 -6.64 13.13 -13.01
CA ILE A 142 -5.90 11.96 -12.50
C ILE A 142 -6.25 10.65 -13.22
N ARG A 143 -7.20 10.65 -14.17
CA ARG A 143 -7.57 9.46 -14.94
C ARG A 143 -6.38 8.85 -15.68
N THR A 144 -5.61 9.69 -16.38
CA THR A 144 -4.43 9.25 -17.16
C THR A 144 -3.36 8.61 -16.29
N PRO A 145 -2.87 9.25 -15.20
CA PRO A 145 -1.91 8.59 -14.30
C PRO A 145 -2.49 7.36 -13.60
N THR A 146 -3.78 7.36 -13.25
CA THR A 146 -4.42 6.18 -12.64
C THR A 146 -4.43 4.99 -13.60
N LEU A 147 -4.75 5.21 -14.89
CA LEU A 147 -4.68 4.17 -15.93
C LEU A 147 -3.24 3.70 -16.19
N LEU A 148 -2.26 4.60 -16.10
CA LEU A 148 -0.85 4.23 -16.20
C LEU A 148 -0.43 3.32 -15.05
N ALA A 149 -0.76 3.68 -13.80
CA ALA A 149 -0.50 2.83 -12.64
C ALA A 149 -1.23 1.48 -12.71
N PHE A 150 -2.48 1.50 -13.19
CA PHE A 150 -3.24 0.28 -13.43
C PHE A 150 -2.54 -0.64 -14.42
N SER A 151 -2.11 -0.11 -15.56
CA SER A 151 -1.53 -0.90 -16.64
C SER A 151 -0.12 -1.40 -16.33
N THR A 152 0.64 -0.65 -15.53
CA THR A 152 2.02 -0.98 -15.15
C THR A 152 2.13 -1.72 -13.83
N ALA A 153 1.03 -1.82 -13.06
CA ALA A 153 1.02 -2.32 -11.69
C ALA A 153 2.07 -1.62 -10.78
N SER A 154 2.32 -0.33 -11.03
CA SER A 154 3.24 0.49 -10.24
C SER A 154 2.68 1.90 -10.05
N SER A 155 2.46 2.29 -8.80
CA SER A 155 2.08 3.67 -8.47
C SER A 155 3.23 4.63 -8.75
N GLU A 156 4.48 4.20 -8.54
CA GLU A 156 5.70 4.99 -8.78
C GLU A 156 5.84 5.37 -10.25
N ALA A 157 5.50 4.47 -11.18
CA ALA A 157 5.51 4.76 -12.61
C ALA A 157 4.54 5.91 -13.00
N ALA A 158 3.46 6.10 -12.25
CA ALA A 158 2.50 7.17 -12.46
C ALA A 158 2.86 8.49 -11.74
N TYR A 159 3.83 8.47 -10.84
CA TYR A 159 4.18 9.60 -9.99
C TYR A 159 4.51 10.88 -10.78
N PRO A 160 5.36 10.86 -11.84
CA PRO A 160 5.66 12.07 -12.61
C PRO A 160 4.41 12.70 -13.25
N ARG A 161 3.47 11.87 -13.71
CA ARG A 161 2.22 12.34 -14.32
C ARG A 161 1.28 12.96 -13.29
N ILE A 162 1.34 12.53 -12.03
CA ILE A 162 0.58 13.16 -10.94
C ILE A 162 1.15 14.53 -10.59
N LEU A 163 2.49 14.69 -10.58
CA LEU A 163 3.14 16.00 -10.37
C LEU A 163 2.68 17.04 -11.39
N GLU A 164 2.39 16.62 -12.62
CA GLU A 164 1.85 17.48 -13.68
C GLU A 164 0.32 17.67 -13.61
N ALA A 165 -0.42 16.66 -13.14
CA ALA A 165 -1.89 16.66 -13.13
C ALA A 165 -2.47 17.52 -11.99
N LEU A 166 -1.92 17.45 -10.78
CA LEU A 166 -2.48 18.16 -9.62
C LEU A 166 -2.42 19.69 -9.73
N PRO A 167 -1.35 20.32 -10.28
CA PRO A 167 -1.35 21.75 -10.54
C PRO A 167 -2.44 22.22 -11.51
N LYS A 168 -2.87 21.37 -12.45
CA LYS A 168 -3.97 21.70 -13.40
C LYS A 168 -5.33 21.83 -12.71
N VAL A 169 -5.46 21.32 -11.48
CA VAL A 169 -6.67 21.47 -10.67
C VAL A 169 -6.48 22.46 -9.52
N GLY A 170 -5.43 23.29 -9.58
CA GLY A 170 -5.16 24.37 -8.64
C GLY A 170 -4.35 23.98 -7.40
N VAL A 171 -3.83 22.75 -7.32
CA VAL A 171 -2.98 22.33 -6.19
C VAL A 171 -1.59 22.92 -6.39
N ARG A 172 -1.16 23.83 -5.50
CA ARG A 172 0.17 24.44 -5.59
C ARG A 172 1.29 23.40 -5.56
N ARG A 173 2.33 23.63 -6.36
CA ARG A 173 3.49 22.73 -6.50
C ARG A 173 4.14 22.41 -5.15
N ARG A 174 4.21 23.36 -4.23
CA ARG A 174 4.76 23.13 -2.88
C ARG A 174 4.01 22.05 -2.11
N ILE A 175 2.66 22.05 -2.15
CA ILE A 175 1.85 21.02 -1.51
C ILE A 175 2.06 19.68 -2.21
N VAL A 176 2.03 19.67 -3.55
CA VAL A 176 2.26 18.47 -4.37
C VAL A 176 3.60 17.81 -4.02
N SER A 177 4.68 18.59 -4.02
CA SER A 177 6.05 18.13 -3.75
C SER A 177 6.29 17.68 -2.31
N PHE A 178 5.41 18.05 -1.37
CA PHE A 178 5.51 17.63 0.03
C PHE A 178 4.59 16.42 0.33
N VAL A 179 3.33 16.52 -0.07
CA VAL A 179 2.30 15.53 0.29
C VAL A 179 2.48 14.23 -0.48
N LEU A 180 2.84 14.28 -1.77
CA LEU A 180 2.93 13.05 -2.57
C LEU A 180 4.08 12.13 -2.16
N PRO A 181 5.33 12.60 -1.90
CA PRO A 181 6.37 11.71 -1.37
C PRO A 181 5.95 11.02 -0.08
N LEU A 182 5.38 11.79 0.86
CA LEU A 182 4.89 11.26 2.13
C LEU A 182 3.76 10.24 1.91
N GLY A 183 2.81 10.56 1.03
CA GLY A 183 1.69 9.71 0.71
C GLY A 183 2.09 8.38 0.04
N TYR A 184 3.10 8.40 -0.82
CA TYR A 184 3.60 7.17 -1.46
C TYR A 184 4.30 6.22 -0.48
N SER A 185 4.76 6.71 0.68
CA SER A 185 5.32 5.88 1.74
C SER A 185 4.31 5.51 2.84
N PHE A 186 3.38 6.41 3.14
CA PHE A 186 2.49 6.29 4.30
C PHE A 186 1.00 6.18 3.97
N ASN A 187 0.58 6.44 2.74
CA ASN A 187 -0.81 6.42 2.31
C ASN A 187 -1.02 5.48 1.11
N LEU A 188 -0.89 4.18 1.40
CA LEU A 188 -0.97 3.08 0.44
C LEU A 188 -2.31 2.34 0.56
N ASP A 189 -3.40 3.07 0.32
CA ASP A 189 -4.78 2.61 0.51
C ASP A 189 -5.09 1.30 -0.25
N GLY A 190 -4.69 1.23 -1.51
CA GLY A 190 -4.84 0.03 -2.33
C GLY A 190 -4.05 -1.14 -1.76
N SER A 191 -2.83 -0.89 -1.28
CA SER A 191 -1.97 -1.92 -0.70
C SER A 191 -2.57 -2.46 0.60
N MET A 192 -3.15 -1.58 1.42
CA MET A 192 -3.88 -1.96 2.63
C MET A 192 -5.11 -2.82 2.33
N LEU A 193 -5.90 -2.41 1.33
CA LEU A 193 -7.03 -3.19 0.85
C LEU A 193 -6.57 -4.58 0.41
N TYR A 194 -5.51 -4.65 -0.41
CA TYR A 194 -4.99 -5.91 -0.93
C TYR A 194 -4.44 -6.82 0.17
N CYS A 195 -3.63 -6.30 1.09
CA CYS A 195 -3.09 -7.11 2.19
C CYS A 195 -4.21 -7.68 3.05
N THR A 196 -5.26 -6.88 3.32
CA THR A 196 -6.41 -7.33 4.10
C THR A 196 -7.23 -8.38 3.35
N PHE A 197 -7.62 -8.09 2.09
CA PHE A 197 -8.42 -9.01 1.28
C PHE A 197 -7.67 -10.32 1.00
N GLY A 198 -6.40 -10.22 0.64
CA GLY A 198 -5.53 -11.37 0.35
C GLY A 198 -5.31 -12.25 1.56
N THR A 199 -5.02 -11.67 2.73
CA THR A 199 -4.85 -12.44 3.96
C THR A 199 -6.14 -13.14 4.35
N MET A 200 -7.28 -12.43 4.32
CA MET A 200 -8.59 -13.04 4.60
C MET A 200 -8.92 -14.18 3.63
N PHE A 201 -8.66 -13.98 2.34
CA PHE A 201 -8.88 -15.00 1.33
C PHE A 201 -8.03 -16.25 1.57
N ILE A 202 -6.72 -16.08 1.84
CA ILE A 202 -5.82 -17.19 2.11
C ILE A 202 -6.29 -17.98 3.33
N MET A 203 -6.64 -17.29 4.41
CA MET A 203 -7.13 -17.92 5.64
C MET A 203 -8.44 -18.69 5.39
N GLN A 204 -9.41 -18.06 4.72
CA GLN A 204 -10.70 -18.69 4.42
C GLN A 204 -10.58 -19.87 3.46
N ALA A 205 -9.70 -19.78 2.46
CA ALA A 205 -9.42 -20.88 1.54
C ALA A 205 -8.84 -22.12 2.25
N HIS A 206 -8.14 -21.92 3.36
CA HIS A 206 -7.62 -23.00 4.22
C HIS A 206 -8.53 -23.32 5.42
N GLY A 207 -9.77 -22.80 5.43
CA GLY A 207 -10.76 -23.09 6.48
C GLY A 207 -10.51 -22.39 7.82
N VAL A 208 -9.60 -21.41 7.87
CA VAL A 208 -9.33 -20.60 9.07
C VAL A 208 -10.32 -19.43 9.09
N GLN A 209 -11.13 -19.36 10.15
CA GLN A 209 -12.03 -18.23 10.40
C GLN A 209 -11.50 -17.38 11.54
N LEU A 210 -11.39 -16.08 11.29
CA LEU A 210 -11.02 -15.10 12.32
C LEU A 210 -12.27 -14.62 13.06
N SER A 211 -12.21 -14.63 14.38
CA SER A 211 -13.17 -13.93 15.23
C SER A 211 -13.11 -12.42 15.01
N LEU A 212 -14.16 -11.68 15.43
CA LEU A 212 -14.22 -10.22 15.26
C LEU A 212 -13.02 -9.51 15.91
N SER A 213 -12.59 -9.95 17.09
CA SER A 213 -11.42 -9.39 17.79
C SER A 213 -10.13 -9.61 16.99
N GLN A 214 -9.94 -10.80 16.42
CA GLN A 214 -8.80 -11.10 15.56
C GLN A 214 -8.82 -10.30 14.27
N GLN A 215 -10.00 -10.04 13.68
CA GLN A 215 -10.13 -9.18 12.50
C GLN A 215 -9.77 -7.73 12.82
N ILE A 216 -10.24 -7.19 13.94
CA ILE A 216 -9.88 -5.83 14.39
C ILE A 216 -8.37 -5.76 14.65
N PHE A 217 -7.81 -6.76 15.31
CA PHE A 217 -6.38 -6.83 15.57
C PHE A 217 -5.57 -6.88 14.27
N MET A 218 -5.95 -7.73 13.31
CA MET A 218 -5.30 -7.81 12.01
C MET A 218 -5.37 -6.47 11.27
N LEU A 219 -6.51 -5.77 11.33
CA LEU A 219 -6.69 -4.46 10.75
C LEU A 219 -5.74 -3.42 11.39
N LEU A 220 -5.57 -3.43 12.72
CA LEU A 220 -4.61 -2.57 13.42
C LEU A 220 -3.16 -2.91 13.06
N LEU A 221 -2.83 -4.21 13.03
CA LEU A 221 -1.52 -4.70 12.64
C LEU A 221 -1.17 -4.25 11.23
N LEU A 222 -2.05 -4.50 10.25
CA LEU A 222 -1.86 -4.10 8.86
C LEU A 222 -1.75 -2.59 8.70
N MET A 223 -2.51 -1.79 9.47
CA MET A 223 -2.38 -0.33 9.44
C MET A 223 -0.97 0.16 9.78
N VAL A 224 -0.26 -0.54 10.67
CA VAL A 224 1.12 -0.23 11.04
C VAL A 224 2.10 -0.85 10.04
N THR A 225 1.96 -2.15 9.75
CA THR A 225 2.92 -2.89 8.92
C THR A 225 2.86 -2.53 7.43
N SER A 226 1.80 -1.87 6.99
CA SER A 226 1.72 -1.30 5.64
C SER A 226 2.55 -0.05 5.44
N LYS A 227 2.93 0.65 6.53
CA LYS A 227 3.80 1.82 6.44
C LYS A 227 5.20 1.34 6.08
N GLY A 228 5.71 1.81 4.93
CA GLY A 228 6.99 1.33 4.39
C GLY A 228 6.87 0.20 3.38
N ILE A 229 5.66 -0.20 2.96
CA ILE A 229 5.50 -0.96 1.72
C ILE A 229 6.03 -0.10 0.57
N ALA A 230 6.96 -0.62 -0.21
CA ALA A 230 7.43 0.06 -1.40
C ALA A 230 6.33 0.11 -2.48
N GLY A 231 6.28 1.17 -3.29
CA GLY A 231 5.31 1.38 -4.36
C GLY A 231 5.56 0.53 -5.62
N ILE A 232 6.31 -0.56 -5.47
CA ILE A 232 6.71 -1.48 -6.53
C ILE A 232 5.79 -2.72 -6.57
N PRO A 233 5.79 -3.46 -7.69
CA PRO A 233 5.01 -4.69 -7.80
C PRO A 233 5.31 -5.67 -6.67
N ARG A 234 4.27 -6.33 -6.18
CA ARG A 234 4.36 -7.43 -5.20
C ARG A 234 4.95 -7.15 -3.82
N ALA A 235 5.28 -5.90 -3.49
CA ALA A 235 5.73 -5.54 -2.14
C ALA A 235 4.71 -5.97 -1.06
N SER A 236 3.42 -5.93 -1.38
CA SER A 236 2.33 -6.37 -0.50
C SER A 236 2.34 -7.87 -0.19
N LEU A 237 2.92 -8.73 -1.03
CA LEU A 237 3.01 -10.17 -0.75
C LEU A 237 3.89 -10.44 0.47
N VAL A 238 4.97 -9.68 0.65
CA VAL A 238 5.86 -9.79 1.81
C VAL A 238 5.09 -9.48 3.10
N VAL A 239 4.23 -8.46 3.07
CA VAL A 239 3.39 -8.09 4.22
C VAL A 239 2.31 -9.14 4.50
N ILE A 240 1.68 -9.70 3.47
CA ILE A 240 0.73 -10.81 3.63
C ILE A 240 1.43 -12.01 4.27
N MET A 241 2.62 -12.38 3.78
CA MET A 241 3.42 -13.49 4.30
C MET A 241 3.77 -13.31 5.79
N ALA A 242 4.24 -12.12 6.15
CA ALA A 242 4.52 -11.79 7.54
C ALA A 242 3.26 -11.81 8.40
N THR A 243 2.13 -11.35 7.87
CA THR A 243 0.84 -11.40 8.58
C THR A 243 0.42 -12.84 8.83
N LEU A 244 0.54 -13.75 7.87
CA LEU A 244 0.29 -15.18 8.07
C LEU A 244 1.18 -15.75 9.19
N THR A 245 2.47 -15.44 9.16
CA THR A 245 3.44 -15.89 10.18
C THR A 245 3.08 -15.37 11.57
N TYR A 246 2.61 -14.11 11.67
CA TYR A 246 2.16 -13.52 12.93
C TYR A 246 0.98 -14.30 13.54
N PHE A 247 0.07 -14.81 12.71
CA PHE A 247 -1.03 -15.68 13.14
C PHE A 247 -0.63 -17.15 13.30
N GLY A 248 0.66 -17.49 13.20
CA GLY A 248 1.15 -18.86 13.28
C GLY A 248 0.76 -19.74 12.10
N LEU A 249 0.44 -19.13 10.95
CA LEU A 249 0.04 -19.83 9.73
C LEU A 249 1.22 -20.02 8.78
N PRO A 250 1.23 -21.09 7.95
CA PRO A 250 2.30 -21.33 7.00
C PRO A 250 2.41 -20.22 5.94
N GLU A 251 3.59 -19.61 5.83
CA GLU A 251 3.88 -18.59 4.79
C GLU A 251 3.67 -19.10 3.36
N ALA A 252 3.91 -20.40 3.13
CA ALA A 252 3.73 -21.04 1.82
C ALA A 252 2.29 -20.96 1.27
N TRP A 253 1.29 -20.70 2.13
CA TRP A 253 -0.09 -20.53 1.71
C TRP A 253 -0.30 -19.32 0.80
N ILE A 254 0.63 -18.36 0.77
CA ILE A 254 0.59 -17.23 -0.16
C ILE A 254 0.58 -17.65 -1.64
N ALA A 255 1.04 -18.86 -1.95
CA ALA A 255 1.10 -19.40 -3.31
C ALA A 255 -0.26 -19.38 -4.03
N ILE A 256 -1.37 -19.51 -3.30
CA ILE A 256 -2.73 -19.46 -3.88
C ILE A 256 -3.06 -18.07 -4.44
N VAL A 257 -2.53 -16.99 -3.88
CA VAL A 257 -2.81 -15.64 -4.37
C VAL A 257 -1.92 -15.27 -5.56
N LEU A 258 -0.74 -15.89 -5.69
CA LEU A 258 0.20 -15.62 -6.79
C LEU A 258 -0.45 -15.76 -8.18
N GLY A 259 -1.42 -16.68 -8.31
CA GLY A 259 -2.08 -16.90 -9.59
C GLY A 259 -2.94 -15.73 -10.08
N VAL A 260 -3.43 -14.90 -9.17
CA VAL A 260 -4.26 -13.72 -9.48
C VAL A 260 -3.60 -12.41 -9.08
N ASP A 261 -2.45 -12.46 -8.41
CA ASP A 261 -1.70 -11.33 -7.85
C ASP A 261 -1.55 -10.20 -8.87
N HIS A 262 -1.14 -10.50 -10.10
CA HIS A 262 -0.96 -9.46 -11.12
C HIS A 262 -2.25 -8.64 -11.34
N LEU A 263 -3.40 -9.31 -11.42
CA LEU A 263 -4.68 -8.65 -11.63
C LEU A 263 -5.07 -7.78 -10.42
N LEU A 264 -4.70 -8.19 -9.22
CA LEU A 264 -4.96 -7.43 -7.99
C LEU A 264 -3.98 -6.24 -7.87
N ASP A 265 -2.73 -6.43 -8.26
CA ASP A 265 -1.64 -5.46 -8.20
C ASP A 265 -1.90 -4.24 -9.11
N MET A 266 -2.54 -4.46 -10.26
CA MET A 266 -3.04 -3.41 -11.15
C MET A 266 -4.02 -2.47 -10.41
N GLY A 267 -5.03 -3.05 -9.76
CA GLY A 267 -6.05 -2.31 -9.01
C GLY A 267 -5.49 -1.61 -7.78
N ARG A 268 -4.62 -2.30 -7.04
CA ARG A 268 -3.86 -1.76 -5.90
C ARG A 268 -3.13 -0.48 -6.28
N SER A 269 -2.34 -0.55 -7.35
CA SER A 269 -1.49 0.55 -7.80
C SER A 269 -2.30 1.77 -8.23
N ALA A 270 -3.40 1.55 -8.94
CA ALA A 270 -4.34 2.59 -9.33
C ALA A 270 -5.00 3.27 -8.11
N THR A 271 -5.39 2.49 -7.10
CA THR A 271 -6.04 3.03 -5.89
C THR A 271 -5.11 3.91 -5.08
N ASN A 272 -3.84 3.53 -4.92
CA ASN A 272 -2.87 4.38 -4.25
C ASN A 272 -2.73 5.73 -4.96
N VAL A 273 -2.74 5.75 -6.29
CA VAL A 273 -2.69 7.00 -7.08
C VAL A 273 -3.91 7.88 -6.81
N VAL A 274 -5.11 7.30 -6.80
CA VAL A 274 -6.35 8.03 -6.50
C VAL A 274 -6.34 8.58 -5.08
N GLY A 275 -6.03 7.75 -4.08
CA GLY A 275 -5.98 8.15 -2.67
C GLY A 275 -5.02 9.30 -2.42
N ASN A 276 -3.79 9.20 -2.93
CA ASN A 276 -2.77 10.25 -2.77
C ASN A 276 -3.14 11.56 -3.48
N SER A 277 -3.80 11.46 -4.63
CA SER A 277 -4.29 12.66 -5.36
C SER A 277 -5.39 13.39 -4.60
N VAL A 278 -6.35 12.64 -4.06
CA VAL A 278 -7.44 13.20 -3.24
C VAL A 278 -6.87 13.83 -1.97
N ALA A 279 -5.96 13.14 -1.28
CA ALA A 279 -5.29 13.65 -0.10
C ALA A 279 -4.55 14.97 -0.38
N ALA A 280 -3.74 15.03 -1.44
CA ALA A 280 -3.02 16.24 -1.82
C ALA A 280 -3.95 17.43 -2.11
N ALA A 281 -5.06 17.20 -2.83
CA ALA A 281 -6.02 18.25 -3.11
C ALA A 281 -6.77 18.72 -1.85
N VAL A 282 -7.17 17.80 -0.98
CA VAL A 282 -7.83 18.10 0.30
C VAL A 282 -6.92 18.92 1.22
N VAL A 283 -5.65 18.50 1.36
CA VAL A 283 -4.65 19.23 2.16
C VAL A 283 -4.43 20.63 1.60
N ALA A 284 -4.28 20.79 0.27
CA ALA A 284 -4.16 22.11 -0.33
C ALA A 284 -5.34 23.03 -0.01
N LYS A 285 -6.56 22.49 0.04
CA LYS A 285 -7.73 23.29 0.44
C LYS A 285 -7.68 23.69 1.92
N TRP A 286 -7.29 22.78 2.82
CA TRP A 286 -7.19 23.07 4.25
C TRP A 286 -6.12 24.12 4.56
N GLU A 287 -5.00 24.09 3.83
CA GLU A 287 -3.92 25.07 3.97
C GLU A 287 -4.18 26.39 3.22
N GLY A 288 -5.31 26.53 2.50
CA GLY A 288 -5.59 27.72 1.70
C GLY A 288 -4.70 27.85 0.44
N GLU A 289 -4.00 26.79 0.08
CA GLU A 289 -3.04 26.69 -1.03
C GLU A 289 -3.68 26.09 -2.31
N LEU A 290 -5.00 26.25 -2.46
CA LEU A 290 -5.76 25.79 -3.62
C LEU A 290 -6.12 26.97 -4.52
N ASP A 291 -5.30 27.20 -5.54
CA ASP A 291 -5.48 28.29 -6.50
C ASP A 291 -6.71 28.06 -7.40
N ASP A 292 -7.08 29.10 -8.16
CA ASP A 292 -8.05 28.94 -9.23
C ASP A 292 -7.51 27.97 -10.29
N MET A 293 -8.41 27.14 -10.82
CA MET A 293 -8.03 26.23 -11.89
C MET A 293 -7.52 27.06 -13.07
N PRO A 294 -6.34 26.75 -13.64
CA PRO A 294 -5.86 27.38 -14.85
C PRO A 294 -6.96 27.31 -15.91
N VAL A 295 -7.32 28.46 -16.49
CA VAL A 295 -8.21 28.49 -17.65
C VAL A 295 -7.45 27.80 -18.78
N ASP A 296 -8.04 26.74 -19.36
CA ASP A 296 -7.44 25.96 -20.46
C ASP A 296 -6.82 26.92 -21.50
N GLY A 297 -5.50 26.94 -21.62
CA GLY A 297 -4.75 27.74 -22.61
C GLY A 297 -3.65 28.68 -22.08
N ALA A 298 -3.47 28.85 -20.77
CA ALA A 298 -2.37 29.65 -20.22
C ALA A 298 -1.17 28.76 -19.81
N ASP A 299 -0.38 28.35 -20.80
CA ASP A 299 0.94 27.77 -20.54
C ASP A 299 1.87 28.86 -19.98
N GLY A 300 2.47 28.61 -18.81
CA GLY A 300 3.78 29.17 -18.48
C GLY A 300 3.90 30.58 -17.90
N ALA A 301 3.01 31.03 -16.99
CA ALA A 301 3.32 32.18 -16.13
C ALA A 301 3.33 31.78 -14.66
N GLU A 302 4.53 31.59 -14.09
CA GLU A 302 4.72 31.66 -12.64
C GLU A 302 4.13 32.99 -12.14
N ARG A 303 3.05 32.92 -11.36
CA ARG A 303 2.57 34.08 -10.63
C ARG A 303 3.55 34.33 -9.48
N PRO A 304 4.02 35.58 -9.29
CA PRO A 304 4.95 35.89 -8.21
C PRO A 304 4.28 35.58 -6.87
N ALA A 305 5.05 34.95 -5.98
CA ALA A 305 4.64 34.69 -4.60
C ALA A 305 4.25 36.02 -3.95
N THR A 306 2.99 36.16 -3.55
CA THR A 306 2.54 37.29 -2.74
C THR A 306 3.14 37.16 -1.35
N ALA A 307 3.79 38.24 -0.91
CA ALA A 307 4.40 38.42 0.40
C ALA A 307 3.39 38.33 1.56
#